data_AF-A0A438K4U2-F1
#
_entry.id   AF-A0A438K4U2-F1
#
_cell.length_a   1.000
_cell.length_b   1.000
_cell.length_c   1.000
_cell.angle_alpha   90.00
_cell.angle_beta   90.00
_cell.angle_gamma   90.00
#
_symmetry.space_group_name_H-M   'P 1'
#
loop_
_entity.id
_entity.type
_entity.pdbx_description
1 polymer ?
#
loop_
_entity_poly.entity_id
_entity_poly.type
_entity_poly.pdbx_seq_one_letter_code
_entity_poly.pdbx_strand_id
1 'polypeptide(L)'
;MHANDILIDYVNGLHPIPSMKWSEVDIVYVPINVRSMHWVLGVVHLAQRRIFMNDSLIGINSDNRLKGAIIPLAKVLLRILHATSYYGKNEYPKSEEQWNIEWLHEVPQ
;
A
#
# COMPACT_ATOMS: atom_id res chain seq x y z
N MET A 1 -6.84 18.37 21.47
CA MET A 1 -6.85 18.31 19.99
C MET A 1 -6.33 16.94 19.61
N HIS A 2 -7.21 16.00 19.26
CA HIS A 2 -6.75 14.80 18.56
C HIS A 2 -6.19 15.30 17.23
N ALA A 3 -4.93 14.99 16.92
CA ALA A 3 -4.45 15.19 15.57
C ALA A 3 -5.42 14.44 14.67
N ASN A 4 -6.19 15.16 13.83
CA ASN A 4 -6.88 14.53 12.72
C ASN A 4 -5.78 13.76 12.00
N ASP A 5 -5.90 12.44 12.02
CA ASP A 5 -4.89 11.57 11.45
C ASP A 5 -4.95 11.82 9.95
N ILE A 6 -4.08 12.69 9.45
CA ILE A 6 -4.13 13.20 8.08
C ILE A 6 -4.19 12.06 7.04
N LEU A 7 -3.64 10.89 7.40
CA LEU A 7 -3.74 9.65 6.65
C LEU A 7 -5.19 9.19 6.47
N ILE A 8 -6.02 9.27 7.52
CA ILE A 8 -7.46 8.99 7.45
C ILE A 8 -8.15 9.97 6.50
N ASP A 9 -7.76 11.25 6.50
CA ASP A 9 -8.33 12.23 5.57
C ASP A 9 -7.97 11.91 4.10
N TYR A 10 -6.72 11.50 3.83
CA TYR A 10 -6.33 11.01 2.50
C TYR A 10 -7.14 9.78 2.07
N VAL A 11 -7.31 8.83 2.98
CA VAL A 11 -8.01 7.56 2.71
C VAL A 11 -9.51 7.78 2.53
N ASN A 12 -10.07 8.78 3.21
CA ASN A 12 -11.45 9.21 3.03
C ASN A 12 -11.62 10.19 1.85
N GLY A 13 -10.61 10.37 1.00
CA GLY A 13 -10.68 11.24 -0.18
C GLY A 13 -10.89 12.72 0.15
N LEU A 14 -10.62 13.14 1.39
CA LEU A 14 -10.80 14.52 1.82
C LEU A 14 -9.65 15.41 1.34
N HIS A 15 -8.46 14.82 1.15
CA HIS A 15 -7.28 15.53 0.66
C HIS A 15 -6.41 14.66 -0.28
N PRO A 16 -5.75 15.25 -1.29
CA PRO A 16 -6.15 16.50 -1.96
C PRO A 16 -7.56 16.36 -2.58
N ILE A 17 -8.24 17.45 -2.88
CA ILE A 17 -9.47 17.39 -3.68
C ILE A 17 -9.05 17.45 -5.16
N PRO A 18 -9.50 16.53 -6.04
CA PRO A 18 -10.65 15.63 -5.91
C PRO A 18 -10.30 14.14 -5.68
N SER A 19 -9.63 13.78 -4.59
CA SER A 19 -9.32 12.39 -4.26
C SER A 19 -10.58 11.53 -4.07
N MET A 20 -10.50 10.27 -4.49
CA MET A 20 -11.53 9.27 -4.21
C MET A 20 -11.30 8.66 -2.82
N LYS A 21 -12.40 8.26 -2.17
CA LYS A 21 -12.30 7.44 -0.97
C LYS A 21 -11.71 6.10 -1.34
N TRP A 22 -10.82 5.59 -0.50
CA TRP A 22 -10.23 4.27 -0.72
C TRP A 22 -11.30 3.16 -0.65
N SER A 23 -12.39 3.36 0.08
CA SER A 23 -13.56 2.46 0.07
C SER A 23 -14.25 2.37 -1.30
N GLU A 24 -13.96 3.29 -2.22
CA GLU A 24 -14.56 3.38 -3.55
C GLU A 24 -13.57 2.98 -4.66
N VAL A 25 -12.37 2.51 -4.30
CA VAL A 25 -11.36 2.07 -5.28
C VAL A 25 -10.87 0.66 -4.97
N ASP A 26 -10.51 -0.08 -6.02
CA ASP A 26 -9.98 -1.43 -5.89
C ASP A 26 -8.46 -1.46 -5.69
N ILE A 27 -7.77 -0.47 -6.28
CA ILE A 27 -6.32 -0.44 -6.43
C ILE A 27 -5.76 0.89 -5.96
N VAL A 28 -4.67 0.84 -5.19
CA VAL A 28 -3.87 2.01 -4.80
C VAL A 28 -2.46 1.87 -5.37
N TYR A 29 -1.98 2.91 -6.04
CA TYR A 29 -0.62 2.98 -6.55
C TYR A 29 0.28 3.70 -5.54
N VAL A 30 1.35 3.03 -5.11
CA VAL A 30 2.29 3.55 -4.11
C VAL A 30 3.68 3.65 -4.74
N PRO A 31 4.17 4.87 -5.04
CA PRO A 31 5.54 5.04 -5.49
C PRO A 31 6.49 4.88 -4.30
N ILE A 32 7.46 3.96 -4.41
CA ILE A 32 8.47 3.68 -3.38
C ILE A 32 9.83 4.14 -3.90
N ASN A 33 10.39 5.17 -3.26
CA ASN A 33 11.74 5.61 -3.60
C ASN A 33 12.76 4.75 -2.87
N VAL A 34 13.57 4.04 -3.65
CA VAL A 34 14.68 3.24 -3.15
C VAL A 34 15.97 4.05 -3.32
N ARG A 35 16.61 4.34 -2.17
CA ARG A 35 17.88 5.08 -2.06
C ARG A 35 17.87 6.51 -2.63
N SER A 36 16.72 7.14 -2.81
CA SER A 36 16.61 8.45 -3.46
C SER A 36 17.10 8.44 -4.92
N MET A 37 17.21 7.26 -5.55
CA MET A 37 17.79 7.10 -6.89
C MET A 37 16.88 6.33 -7.84
N HIS A 38 16.05 5.42 -7.32
CA HIS A 38 15.19 4.59 -8.16
C HIS A 38 13.78 4.50 -7.58
N TRP A 39 12.78 4.62 -8.45
CA TRP A 39 11.38 4.49 -8.06
C TRP A 39 10.86 3.11 -8.46
N VAL A 40 10.30 2.42 -7.48
CA VAL A 40 9.59 1.17 -7.66
C VAL A 40 8.10 1.44 -7.46
N LEU A 41 7.26 0.89 -8.32
CA LEU A 41 5.81 1.03 -8.19
C LEU A 41 5.24 -0.16 -7.42
N GLY A 42 4.59 0.12 -6.28
CA GLY A 42 3.72 -0.84 -5.60
C GLY A 42 2.28 -0.69 -6.08
N VAL A 43 1.69 -1.77 -6.59
CA VAL A 43 0.27 -1.84 -6.97
C VAL A 43 -0.47 -2.63 -5.90
N VAL A 44 -1.26 -1.94 -5.09
CA VAL A 44 -1.92 -2.51 -3.91
C VAL A 44 -3.38 -2.81 -4.26
N HIS A 45 -3.73 -4.10 -4.32
CA HIS A 45 -5.12 -4.54 -4.41
C HIS A 45 -5.69 -4.65 -2.99
N LEU A 46 -6.57 -3.71 -2.64
CA LEU A 46 -7.06 -3.56 -1.27
C LEU A 46 -7.87 -4.78 -0.84
N ALA A 47 -8.94 -5.12 -1.57
CA ALA A 47 -9.84 -6.24 -1.23
C ALA A 47 -9.13 -7.60 -1.15
N GLN A 48 -8.11 -7.82 -1.99
CA GLN A 48 -7.37 -9.09 -2.05
C GLN A 48 -6.15 -9.14 -1.12
N ARG A 49 -5.81 -8.03 -0.48
CA ARG A 49 -4.57 -7.85 0.31
C ARG A 49 -3.31 -8.31 -0.43
N ARG A 50 -3.21 -7.93 -1.72
CA ARG A 50 -2.05 -8.21 -2.56
C ARG A 50 -1.29 -6.94 -2.91
N ILE A 51 0.03 -7.02 -2.91
CA ILE A 51 0.92 -5.95 -3.38
C ILE A 51 1.78 -6.53 -4.49
N PHE A 52 1.64 -5.98 -5.68
CA PHE A 52 2.54 -6.28 -6.80
C PHE A 52 3.63 -5.21 -6.86
N MET A 53 4.87 -5.64 -6.96
CA MET A 53 6.02 -4.76 -7.11
C MET A 53 6.48 -4.76 -8.55
N ASN A 54 6.44 -3.59 -9.19
CA ASN A 54 7.00 -3.35 -10.51
C ASN A 54 8.30 -2.55 -10.36
N ASP A 55 9.43 -3.24 -10.57
CA ASP A 55 10.76 -2.65 -10.61
C ASP A 55 11.26 -2.64 -12.06
N SER A 56 11.29 -1.44 -12.66
CA SER A 56 11.74 -1.26 -14.04
C SER A 56 13.27 -1.42 -14.23
N LEU A 57 14.04 -1.53 -13.14
CA LEU A 57 15.49 -1.74 -13.15
C LEU A 57 15.82 -3.07 -12.46
N ILE A 58 15.54 -4.16 -13.18
CA ILE A 58 15.84 -5.53 -12.75
C ILE A 58 17.33 -5.64 -12.37
N GLY A 59 17.62 -5.90 -11.10
CA GLY A 59 18.97 -6.21 -10.60
C GLY A 59 19.68 -5.13 -9.78
N ILE A 60 19.14 -3.91 -9.65
CA ILE A 60 19.78 -2.86 -8.82
C ILE A 60 19.43 -3.00 -7.33
N ASN A 61 18.24 -3.52 -7.03
CA ASN A 61 17.75 -3.65 -5.67
C ASN A 61 17.84 -5.09 -5.18
N SER A 62 18.53 -5.31 -4.05
CA SER A 62 18.43 -6.58 -3.35
C SER A 62 17.08 -6.69 -2.65
N ASP A 63 16.41 -7.83 -2.81
CA ASP A 63 15.12 -8.17 -2.19
C ASP A 63 14.99 -7.69 -0.74
N ASN A 64 16.06 -7.83 0.04
CA ASN A 64 16.06 -7.51 1.46
C ASN A 64 15.78 -6.03 1.76
N ARG A 65 16.20 -5.10 0.89
CA ARG A 65 15.99 -3.66 1.12
C ARG A 65 14.56 -3.25 0.79
N LEU A 66 14.02 -3.74 -0.33
CA LEU A 66 12.65 -3.43 -0.68
C LEU A 66 11.68 -4.08 0.31
N LYS A 67 11.97 -5.30 0.79
CA LYS A 67 11.26 -5.91 1.93
C LYS A 67 11.26 -5.00 3.16
N GLY A 68 12.37 -4.30 3.42
CA GLY A 68 12.49 -3.31 4.49
C GLY A 68 11.53 -2.11 4.36
N ALA A 69 11.13 -1.73 3.13
CA ALA A 69 10.14 -0.67 2.89
C ALA A 69 8.70 -1.22 2.80
N ILE A 70 8.50 -2.37 2.17
CA ILE A 70 7.18 -2.95 1.91
C ILE A 70 6.55 -3.50 3.19
N ILE A 71 7.31 -4.16 4.07
CA ILE A 71 6.74 -4.75 5.29
C ILE A 71 6.12 -3.66 6.20
N PRO A 72 6.79 -2.53 6.47
CA PRO A 72 6.16 -1.41 7.15
C PRO A 72 4.94 -0.85 6.42
N LEU A 73 5.00 -0.71 5.09
CA LEU A 73 3.88 -0.24 4.28
C LEU A 73 2.65 -1.14 4.45
N ALA A 74 2.81 -2.45 4.30
CA ALA A 74 1.76 -3.45 4.49
C ALA A 74 1.11 -3.34 5.89
N LYS A 75 1.91 -3.15 6.94
CA LYS A 75 1.41 -2.96 8.31
C LYS A 75 0.61 -1.66 8.47
N VAL A 76 1.06 -0.56 7.86
CA VAL A 76 0.36 0.73 7.89
C VAL A 76 -0.95 0.66 7.12
N LEU A 77 -0.93 0.07 5.92
CA LEU A 77 -2.13 -0.13 5.10
C LEU A 77 -3.19 -0.93 5.86
N LEU A 78 -2.78 -2.01 6.55
CA LEU A 78 -3.72 -2.80 7.34
C LEU A 78 -4.37 -1.97 8.47
N ARG A 79 -3.59 -1.14 9.17
CA ARG A 79 -4.10 -0.26 10.24
C ARG A 79 -5.06 0.79 9.69
N ILE A 80 -4.74 1.38 8.54
CA ILE A 80 -5.57 2.36 7.85
C ILE A 80 -6.92 1.74 7.48
N LEU A 81 -6.91 0.59 6.79
CA LEU A 81 -8.12 -0.09 6.34
C LEU A 81 -9.01 -0.49 7.52
N HIS A 82 -8.40 -0.89 8.64
CA HIS A 82 -9.13 -1.14 9.88
C HIS A 82 -9.75 0.14 10.46
N ALA A 83 -8.97 1.22 10.57
CA ALA A 83 -9.45 2.49 11.11
C ALA A 83 -10.61 3.09 10.29
N THR A 84 -10.61 2.87 8.97
CA THR A 84 -11.69 3.31 8.09
C THR A 84 -12.82 2.30 7.93
N SER A 85 -12.78 1.18 8.66
CA SER A 85 -13.77 0.10 8.57
C SER A 85 -13.98 -0.43 7.13
N TYR A 86 -12.91 -0.48 6.32
CA TYR A 86 -12.97 -0.88 4.91
C TYR A 86 -13.62 -2.26 4.72
N TYR A 87 -13.26 -3.23 5.58
CA TYR A 87 -13.79 -4.59 5.57
C TYR A 87 -15.08 -4.77 6.43
N GLY A 88 -15.64 -3.67 6.94
CA GLY A 88 -16.72 -3.71 7.92
C GLY A 88 -16.25 -3.93 9.36
N LYS A 89 -17.14 -3.67 10.34
CA LYS A 89 -16.82 -3.57 11.77
C LYS A 89 -16.39 -4.88 12.45
N ASN A 90 -16.62 -6.02 11.81
CA ASN A 90 -16.42 -7.35 12.40
C ASN A 90 -15.24 -8.13 11.78
N GLU A 91 -14.60 -7.58 10.76
CA GLU A 91 -13.42 -8.18 10.13
C GLU A 91 -12.15 -7.54 10.69
N TYR A 92 -11.92 -7.72 12.00
CA TYR A 92 -10.53 -7.81 12.42
C TYR A 92 -10.03 -9.12 11.83
N PRO A 93 -9.03 -9.13 10.92
CA PRO A 93 -8.54 -10.39 10.41
C PRO A 93 -8.10 -11.25 11.60
N LYS A 94 -8.70 -12.43 11.68
CA LYS A 94 -8.31 -13.44 12.65
C LYS A 94 -6.87 -13.78 12.29
N SER A 95 -5.94 -13.32 13.13
CA SER A 95 -4.50 -13.40 12.94
C SER A 95 -3.93 -12.51 11.83
N GLU A 96 -2.62 -12.35 11.91
CA GLU A 96 -1.68 -11.70 11.01
C GLU A 96 -1.76 -12.20 9.56
N GLU A 97 -2.93 -12.12 8.89
CA GLU A 97 -3.06 -12.43 7.47
C GLU A 97 -2.15 -11.48 6.69
N GLN A 98 -0.99 -12.03 6.36
CA GLN A 98 0.14 -11.35 5.77
C GLN A 98 -0.23 -10.94 4.35
N TRP A 99 -0.01 -9.68 4.01
CA TRP A 99 -0.17 -9.22 2.63
C TRP A 99 0.64 -10.13 1.70
N ASN A 100 0.02 -10.62 0.64
CA ASN A 100 0.74 -11.38 -0.38
C ASN A 100 1.52 -10.39 -1.24
N ILE A 101 2.85 -10.51 -1.23
CA ILE A 101 3.76 -9.61 -1.94
C ILE A 101 4.35 -10.39 -3.11
N GLU A 102 4.02 -9.97 -4.32
CA GLU A 102 4.45 -10.60 -5.55
C GLU A 102 5.33 -9.64 -6.37
N TRP A 103 6.41 -10.17 -6.93
CA TRP A 103 7.31 -9.40 -7.77
C TRP A 103 6.96 -9.63 -9.23
N LEU A 104 6.68 -8.54 -9.94
CA LEU A 104 6.46 -8.59 -11.38
C LEU A 104 7.81 -8.35 -12.06
N HIS A 105 8.39 -9.41 -12.61
CA HIS A 105 9.69 -9.36 -13.28
C HIS A 105 9.60 -9.01 -14.78
N GLU A 106 8.39 -8.92 -15.34
CA GLU A 106 8.18 -8.81 -16.80
C GLU A 106 7.10 -7.78 -17.21
N VAL A 107 7.12 -6.58 -16.63
CA VAL A 107 6.26 -5.49 -17.12
C VAL A 107 7.05 -4.66 -18.15
N PRO A 108 6.56 -4.49 -19.39
CA PRO A 108 7.22 -3.66 -20.40
C PRO A 108 7.38 -2.21 -19.92
N GLN A 109 8.53 -1.61 -20.23
CA GLN A 109 8.85 -0.20 -19.95
C GLN A 109 7.99 0.78 -20.77
#